data_AF-A0A924C0U5-F1
#
_entry.id   AF-A0A924C0U5-F1
#
_cell.length_a   1.000
_cell.length_b   1.000
_cell.length_c   1.000
_cell.angle_alpha   90.00
_cell.angle_beta   90.00
_cell.angle_gamma   90.00
#
_symmetry.space_group_name_H-M   'P 1'
#
loop_
_entity.id
_entity.type
_entity.pdbx_description
1 polymer ?
#
loop_
_entity_poly.entity_id
_entity_poly.type
_entity_poly.pdbx_seq_one_letter_code
_entity_poly.pdbx_strand_id
1 'polypeptide(L)' 'MKAVIQRVTSAAVHVDNKVIAQIEHGLLVLIGIETADNSDDIVWLTSKIANLRIFNDENHVMNLSLKDAN' A
#
# COMPACT_ATOMS: atom_id res chain seq x y z
N MET A 1 14.92 -0.33 -4.04
CA MET A 1 13.50 -0.66 -4.24
C MET A 1 12.69 0.61 -4.11
N LYS A 2 11.69 0.84 -4.97
CA LYS A 2 10.82 2.02 -4.91
C LYS A 2 9.36 1.60 -4.93
N ALA A 3 8.52 2.37 -4.26
CA ALA A 3 7.08 2.18 -4.31
C ALA A 3 6.36 3.53 -4.46
N VAL A 4 5.30 3.53 -5.28
CA VAL A 4 4.30 4.59 -5.31
C VAL A 4 3.06 4.04 -4.60
N ILE A 5 2.63 4.74 -3.56
CA ILE A 5 1.54 4.31 -2.69
C ILE A 5 0.35 5.23 -2.94
N GLN A 6 -0.81 4.65 -3.15
CA GLN A 6 -2.07 5.38 -3.31
C GLN A 6 -3.04 4.92 -2.23
N ARG A 7 -3.53 5.88 -1.44
CA ARG A 7 -4.66 5.63 -0.53
C ARG A 7 -5.94 5.57 -1.36
N VAL A 8 -6.65 4.46 -1.26
CA VAL A 8 -7.82 4.17 -2.10
C VAL A 8 -9.03 3.79 -1.26
N THR A 9 -10.21 4.14 -1.75
CA THR A 9 -11.48 3.60 -1.24
C THR A 9 -11.82 2.25 -1.86
N SER A 10 -11.26 1.95 -3.04
CA SER A 10 -11.30 0.64 -3.71
C SER A 10 -10.20 0.57 -4.77
N ALA A 11 -9.74 -0.64 -5.10
CA ALA A 11 -8.87 -0.90 -6.24
C ALA A 11 -9.07 -2.32 -6.78
N ALA A 12 -8.88 -2.52 -8.08
CA ALA A 12 -9.01 -3.82 -8.73
C ALA A 12 -7.97 -4.02 -9.83
N VAL A 13 -7.59 -5.27 -10.06
CA VAL A 13 -6.71 -5.69 -11.17
C VAL A 13 -7.53 -6.52 -12.14
N HIS A 14 -7.47 -6.14 -13.42
CA HIS A 14 -8.15 -6.83 -14.51
C HIS A 14 -7.13 -7.43 -15.48
N VAL A 15 -7.38 -8.68 -15.90
CA VAL A 15 -6.67 -9.34 -17.01
C VAL A 15 -7.73 -9.87 -17.97
N ASP A 16 -7.62 -9.52 -19.25
CA ASP A 16 -8.62 -9.87 -20.28
C ASP A 16 -10.07 -9.53 -19.86
N ASN A 17 -10.25 -8.32 -19.32
CA ASN A 17 -11.51 -7.80 -18.76
C ASN A 17 -12.09 -8.57 -17.55
N LYS A 18 -11.37 -9.54 -16.99
CA LYS A 18 -11.79 -10.27 -15.79
C LYS A 18 -11.07 -9.74 -14.55
N VAL A 19 -11.82 -9.46 -13.49
CA VAL A 19 -11.25 -9.11 -12.18
C VAL A 19 -10.54 -10.33 -11.63
N ILE A 20 -9.23 -10.21 -11.40
CA ILE A 20 -8.42 -11.29 -10.79
C ILE A 20 -8.14 -11.04 -9.32
N ALA A 21 -8.18 -9.78 -8.89
CA ALA A 21 -8.00 -9.36 -7.50
C ALA A 21 -8.65 -7.99 -7.29
N GLN A 22 -9.18 -7.76 -6.10
CA GLN A 22 -9.74 -6.47 -5.70
C GLN A 22 -9.62 -6.27 -4.19
N ILE A 23 -9.61 -5.00 -3.79
CA ILE A 23 -9.68 -4.55 -2.40
C ILE A 23 -10.71 -3.43 -2.29
N GLU A 24 -11.27 -3.26 -1.09
CA GLU A 24 -12.05 -2.08 -0.73
C GLU A 24 -11.12 -0.98 -0.20
N HIS A 25 -11.38 -0.45 0.99
CA HIS A 25 -10.56 0.59 1.60
C HIS A 25 -9.15 0.08 1.95
N GLY A 26 -8.11 0.81 1.55
CA GLY A 26 -6.74 0.41 1.83
C GLY A 26 -5.71 1.13 0.96
N LEU A 27 -4.67 0.39 0.55
CA LEU A 27 -3.56 0.90 -0.26
C LEU A 27 -3.42 0.12 -1.56
N LEU A 28 -3.29 0.85 -2.67
CA LEU A 28 -2.71 0.34 -3.91
C LEU A 28 -1.22 0.67 -3.91
N VAL A 29 -0.38 -0.36 -4.07
CA VAL A 29 1.08 -0.22 -4.04
C VAL A 29 1.64 -0.62 -5.40
N LEU A 30 2.20 0.36 -6.11
CA LEU A 30 2.95 0.12 -7.35
C LEU A 30 4.43 -0.01 -6.98
N ILE A 31 4.99 -1.21 -7.17
CA ILE A 31 6.35 -1.53 -6.76
C ILE A 31 7.30 -1.62 -7.95
N GLY A 32 8.46 -0.98 -7.82
CA GLY A 32 9.59 -1.09 -8.74
C GLY A 32 10.79 -1.72 -8.03
N ILE A 33 11.28 -2.82 -8.58
CA ILE A 33 12.42 -3.57 -8.05
C ILE A 33 13.58 -3.43 -9.05
N GLU A 34 14.76 -3.07 -8.54
CA GLU A 34 16.00 -2.94 -9.29
C GLU A 34 16.97 -4.08 -8.93
N THR A 35 17.98 -4.33 -9.77
CA THR A 35 18.92 -5.46 -9.58
C THR A 35 19.80 -5.34 -8.32
N ALA A 36 19.95 -4.13 -7.78
CA ALA A 36 20.71 -3.89 -6.57
C ALA A 36 19.90 -4.14 -5.28
N ASP A 37 18.58 -4.36 -5.42
CA ASP A 37 17.70 -4.55 -4.29
C ASP A 37 17.92 -5.90 -3.62
N ASN A 38 17.89 -5.90 -2.30
CA ASN A 38 18.11 -7.10 -1.49
C ASN A 38 16.97 -7.31 -0.47
N SER A 39 17.08 -8.39 0.30
CA SER A 39 16.08 -8.74 1.31
C SER A 39 15.89 -7.68 2.39
N ASP A 40 16.93 -6.92 2.73
CA ASP A 40 16.81 -5.86 3.74
C ASP A 40 15.97 -4.69 3.21
N ASP A 41 16.07 -4.37 1.91
CA ASP A 41 15.20 -3.38 1.26
C ASP A 41 13.73 -3.80 1.31
N ILE A 42 13.45 -5.09 1.12
CA ILE A 42 12.08 -5.64 1.23
C ILE A 42 11.55 -5.46 2.64
N VAL A 43 12.32 -5.89 3.65
CA VAL A 43 11.92 -5.82 5.06
C VAL A 43 11.70 -4.37 5.48
N TRP A 44 12.60 -3.47 5.07
CA TRP A 44 12.50 -2.05 5.37
C TRP A 44 11.27 -1.41 4.69
N LEU A 45 11.07 -1.64 3.39
CA LEU A 45 10.00 -1.01 2.63
C LEU A 45 8.62 -1.51 3.08
N THR A 46 8.46 -2.82 3.28
CA THR A 46 7.19 -3.40 3.76
C THR A 46 6.83 -2.89 5.15
N SER A 47 7.80 -2.83 6.07
CA SER A 47 7.60 -2.25 7.40
C SER A 47 7.23 -0.77 7.31
N LYS A 48 7.87 -0.01 6.41
CA LYS A 48 7.56 1.40 6.21
C LYS A 48 6.16 1.62 5.66
N ILE A 49 5.74 0.84 4.67
CA ILE A 49 4.40 0.93 4.07
C ILE A 49 3.33 0.59 5.11
N ALA A 50 3.50 -0.50 5.85
CA ALA A 50 2.49 -0.97 6.80
C ALA A 50 2.26 -0.01 7.97
N ASN A 51 3.30 0.74 8.37
CA ASN A 51 3.23 1.70 9.48
C ASN A 51 3.03 3.16 9.02
N LEU A 52 2.85 3.40 7.71
CA LEU A 52 2.72 4.76 7.17
C LEU A 52 1.39 5.39 7.62
N ARG A 53 1.47 6.52 8.32
CA ARG A 53 0.31 7.25 8.88
C ARG A 53 -0.36 8.16 7.86
N ILE A 54 -1.16 7.57 6.98
CA ILE A 54 -1.86 8.26 5.89
C ILE A 54 -3.39 8.08 5.96
N PHE A 55 -3.89 7.37 6.96
CA PHE A 55 -5.31 7.20 7.21
C PHE A 55 -5.81 8.19 8.27
N ASN A 56 -7.06 8.60 8.11
CA ASN A 56 -7.69 9.57 8.99
C ASN A 56 -8.08 8.90 10.32
N ASP A 57 -7.85 9.59 11.43
CA ASP A 57 -8.42 9.24 12.73
C ASP A 57 -9.86 9.79 12.90
N GLU A 58 -10.42 9.65 14.10
CA GLU A 58 -11.74 10.18 14.48
C GLU A 58 -11.88 11.70 14.29
N ASN A 59 -10.77 12.43 14.31
CA ASN A 59 -10.72 13.88 14.10
C ASN A 59 -10.46 14.26 12.64
N HIS A 60 -10.50 13.28 11.72
CA HIS A 60 -10.16 13.42 10.31
C HIS A 60 -8.73 13.87 10.03
N VAL A 61 -7.81 13.64 10.97
CA VAL A 61 -6.38 13.95 10.83
C VAL A 61 -5.62 12.69 10.42
N MET A 62 -4.65 12.81 9.52
CA MET A 62 -3.84 11.68 9.03
C MET A 62 -2.87 11.17 10.11
N ASN A 63 -3.36 10.30 10.99
CA ASN A 63 -2.59 9.76 12.12
C ASN A 63 -2.56 8.23 12.15
N LEU A 64 -3.47 7.56 11.44
CA LEU A 64 -3.60 6.11 11.47
C LEU A 64 -2.77 5.46 10.36
N SER A 65 -2.13 4.34 10.69
CA SER A 65 -1.47 3.49 9.70
C SER A 65 -2.45 2.49 9.08
N LEU A 66 -2.01 1.75 8.06
CA LEU A 66 -2.82 0.67 7.48
C LEU A 66 -3.21 -0.38 8.53
N LYS A 67 -2.38 -0.61 9.54
CA LYS A 67 -2.67 -1.55 10.64
C LYS A 67 -3.68 -1.03 11.65
N ASP A 68 -3.87 0.30 11.71
CA ASP A 68 -4.78 0.93 12.65
C ASP A 68 -6.15 1.22 12.01
N ALA A 69 -6.20 1.34 10.68
CA ALA A 69 -7.38 1.73 9.91
C ALA A 69 -8.17 0.55 9.30
N ASN A 70 -7.72 -0.68 9.51
CA ASN A 70 -8.37 -1.95 9.13
C ASN A 70 -8.47 -2.87 10.35
#